data_AF-A0A0B0MQP1-F1
#
_entry.id   AF-A0A0B0MQP1-F1
#
_cell.length_a   1.000
_cell.length_b   1.000
_cell.length_c   1.000
_cell.angle_alpha   90.00
_cell.angle_beta   90.00
_cell.angle_gamma   90.00
#
_symmetry.space_group_name_H-M   'P 1'
#
loop_
_entity.id
_entity.type
_entity.pdbx_description
1 polymer ?
#
loop_
_entity_poly.entity_id
_entity_poly.type
_entity_poly.pdbx_seq_one_letter_code
_entity_poly.pdbx_strand_id
1 'polypeptide(L)'
;MAAIIGESPKLALYSYWQSSCSWRVRFALNLKGISYEYKAVNLSKGEQFTPEFEKLNPLHFVPVLDDGDVVVSDSYAILLYLEEKYPQIALLPADPQLKALNLQVASIVTSSIQPLHMLSNLKYLVQKVGPQESLLFAQTNVEKGFNALEKLLKDINGKYASGDEVYMADVFMAPQIAVAMQRFKIDMSKYPRLCRIFESLKALPEFLDASPERQPDAVH
;
A
#
# COMPACT_ATOMS: atom_id res chain seq x y z
N MET A 1 13.96 -5.79 -42.32
CA MET A 1 13.93 -6.74 -41.18
C MET A 1 12.83 -6.27 -40.24
N ALA A 2 11.72 -6.99 -40.18
CA ALA A 2 10.66 -6.70 -39.22
C ALA A 2 11.21 -6.99 -37.82
N ALA A 3 11.17 -5.99 -36.94
CA ALA A 3 11.44 -6.21 -35.53
C ALA A 3 10.38 -7.18 -35.00
N ILE A 4 10.82 -8.30 -34.45
CA ILE A 4 9.98 -9.17 -33.64
C ILE A 4 9.57 -8.31 -32.45
N ILE A 5 8.30 -7.88 -32.45
CA ILE A 5 7.67 -7.30 -31.28
C ILE A 5 7.52 -8.48 -30.32
N GLY A 6 8.53 -8.68 -29.46
CA GLY A 6 8.40 -9.62 -28.34
C GLY A 6 7.18 -9.20 -27.53
N GLU A 7 6.30 -10.14 -27.22
CA GLU A 7 5.17 -9.91 -26.32
C GLU A 7 5.70 -9.22 -25.05
N SER A 8 5.14 -8.06 -24.70
CA SER A 8 5.45 -7.42 -23.43
C SER A 8 5.20 -8.45 -22.32
N PRO A 9 6.16 -8.72 -21.40
CA PRO A 9 5.95 -9.65 -20.31
C PRO A 9 4.68 -9.24 -19.56
N LYS A 10 3.82 -10.22 -19.31
CA LYS A 10 2.45 -9.99 -18.86
C LYS A 10 2.44 -9.74 -17.35
N LEU A 11 2.93 -8.58 -16.94
CA LEU A 11 2.95 -8.15 -15.54
C LEU A 11 1.55 -8.28 -14.95
N ALA A 12 1.39 -9.11 -13.92
CA ALA A 12 0.12 -9.38 -13.28
C ALA A 12 0.16 -9.02 -11.80
N LEU A 13 -0.90 -8.35 -11.33
CA LEU A 13 -1.07 -8.02 -9.91
C LEU A 13 -2.24 -8.80 -9.33
N TYR A 14 -1.93 -9.78 -8.48
CA TYR A 14 -2.92 -10.44 -7.64
C TYR A 14 -3.33 -9.50 -6.51
N SER A 15 -4.59 -9.10 -6.51
CA SER A 15 -5.09 -7.93 -5.81
C SER A 15 -6.46 -8.18 -5.21
N TYR A 16 -6.77 -7.44 -4.14
CA TYR A 16 -8.12 -7.34 -3.60
C TYR A 16 -8.47 -5.86 -3.45
N TRP A 17 -9.66 -5.45 -3.90
CA TRP A 17 -10.00 -4.03 -3.99
C TRP A 17 -9.84 -3.27 -2.66
N GLN A 18 -10.30 -3.82 -1.54
CA GLN A 18 -10.19 -3.20 -0.20
C GLN A 18 -8.84 -3.38 0.49
N SER A 19 -7.91 -4.16 -0.08
CA SER A 19 -6.61 -4.37 0.54
C SER A 19 -5.76 -3.10 0.46
N SER A 20 -5.41 -2.52 1.61
CA SER A 20 -4.50 -1.36 1.64
C SER A 20 -3.11 -1.69 1.11
N CYS A 21 -2.61 -2.92 1.33
CA CYS A 21 -1.33 -3.36 0.78
C CYS A 21 -1.39 -3.45 -0.75
N SER A 22 -2.50 -3.95 -1.31
CA SER A 22 -2.70 -3.97 -2.76
C SER A 22 -2.85 -2.56 -3.32
N TRP A 23 -3.56 -1.67 -2.62
CA TRP A 23 -3.71 -0.28 -3.01
C TRP A 23 -2.36 0.43 -3.15
N ARG A 24 -1.39 0.21 -2.26
CA ARG A 24 -0.02 0.74 -2.40
C ARG A 24 0.60 0.37 -3.74
N VAL A 25 0.50 -0.91 -4.12
CA VAL A 25 1.09 -1.41 -5.37
C VAL A 25 0.36 -0.85 -6.60
N ARG A 26 -0.97 -0.78 -6.57
CA ARG A 26 -1.76 -0.13 -7.64
C ARG A 26 -1.37 1.33 -7.81
N PHE A 27 -1.24 2.06 -6.70
CA PHE A 27 -0.85 3.46 -6.73
C PHE A 27 0.58 3.64 -7.26
N ALA A 28 1.52 2.79 -6.83
CA ALA A 28 2.89 2.79 -7.36
C ALA A 28 2.94 2.52 -8.88
N LEU A 29 2.22 1.51 -9.36
CA LEU A 29 2.16 1.18 -10.79
C LEU A 29 1.57 2.33 -11.61
N ASN A 30 0.51 2.98 -11.10
CA ASN A 30 -0.10 4.15 -11.73
C ASN A 30 0.89 5.34 -11.80
N LEU A 31 1.57 5.66 -10.70
CA LEU A 31 2.60 6.72 -10.68
C LEU A 31 3.74 6.46 -11.67
N LYS A 32 4.15 5.19 -11.80
CA LYS A 32 5.21 4.79 -12.73
C LYS A 32 4.72 4.62 -14.18
N GLY A 33 3.43 4.76 -14.43
CA GLY A 33 2.84 4.55 -15.77
C GLY A 33 2.94 3.11 -16.28
N ILE A 34 3.04 2.13 -15.39
CA ILE A 34 3.23 0.72 -15.75
C ILE A 34 1.87 0.04 -15.91
N SER A 35 1.61 -0.51 -17.09
CA SER A 35 0.41 -1.31 -17.36
C SER A 35 0.56 -2.72 -16.80
N TYR A 36 -0.53 -3.27 -16.26
CA TYR A 36 -0.55 -4.61 -15.66
C TYR A 36 -1.92 -5.27 -15.82
N GLU A 37 -1.94 -6.61 -15.78
CA GLU A 37 -3.16 -7.40 -15.66
C GLU A 37 -3.61 -7.46 -14.20
N TYR A 38 -4.83 -6.97 -13.91
CA TYR A 38 -5.42 -7.09 -12.57
C TYR A 38 -6.00 -8.49 -12.37
N LYS A 39 -5.44 -9.27 -11.44
CA LYS A 39 -5.95 -10.58 -11.04
C LYS A 39 -6.67 -10.46 -9.71
N ALA A 40 -8.01 -10.44 -9.73
CA ALA A 40 -8.81 -10.36 -8.51
C ALA A 40 -8.65 -11.63 -7.65
N VAL A 41 -8.51 -11.44 -6.33
CA VAL A 41 -8.50 -12.52 -5.33
C VAL A 41 -9.52 -12.18 -4.25
N ASN A 42 -10.64 -12.90 -4.23
CA ASN A 42 -11.74 -12.63 -3.32
C ASN A 42 -11.45 -13.16 -1.91
N LEU A 43 -10.97 -12.26 -1.05
CA LEU A 43 -10.64 -12.60 0.34
C LEU A 43 -11.84 -13.02 1.19
N SER A 44 -13.05 -12.60 0.80
CA SER A 44 -14.29 -12.97 1.49
C SER A 44 -14.72 -14.40 1.18
N LYS A 45 -14.38 -14.90 -0.02
CA LYS A 45 -14.59 -16.29 -0.43
C LYS A 45 -13.43 -17.22 -0.06
N GLY A 46 -12.33 -16.67 0.44
CA GLY A 46 -11.16 -17.47 0.84
C GLY A 46 -10.28 -17.91 -0.32
N GLU A 47 -10.34 -17.23 -1.49
CA GLU A 47 -9.57 -17.61 -2.68
C GLU A 47 -8.04 -17.60 -2.46
N GLN A 48 -7.56 -16.82 -1.48
CA GLN A 48 -6.17 -16.81 -1.05
C GLN A 48 -5.69 -18.12 -0.42
N PHE A 49 -6.61 -19.01 -0.01
CA PHE A 49 -6.31 -20.32 0.58
C PHE A 49 -6.35 -21.46 -0.44
N THR A 50 -6.51 -21.14 -1.74
CA THR A 50 -6.46 -22.16 -2.80
C THR A 50 -5.02 -22.66 -2.99
N PRO A 51 -4.83 -23.95 -3.37
CA PRO A 51 -3.50 -24.48 -3.70
C PRO A 51 -2.79 -23.70 -4.82
N GLU A 52 -3.54 -23.11 -5.74
CA GLU A 52 -3.02 -22.27 -6.81
C GLU A 52 -2.42 -20.97 -6.27
N PHE A 53 -3.11 -20.30 -5.33
CA PHE A 53 -2.61 -19.08 -4.72
C PHE A 53 -1.46 -19.34 -3.73
N GLU A 54 -1.48 -20.45 -3.02
CA GLU A 54 -0.42 -20.84 -2.08
C GLU A 54 0.95 -20.95 -2.77
N LYS A 55 0.98 -21.42 -4.03
CA LYS A 55 2.19 -21.47 -4.87
C LYS A 55 2.78 -20.08 -5.14
N LEU A 56 1.94 -19.04 -5.13
CA LEU A 56 2.36 -17.65 -5.33
C LEU A 56 2.83 -17.01 -4.02
N ASN A 57 2.08 -17.24 -2.93
CA ASN A 57 2.42 -16.74 -1.62
C ASN A 57 1.92 -17.69 -0.51
N PRO A 58 2.81 -18.43 0.16
CA PRO A 58 2.43 -19.38 1.21
C PRO A 58 1.92 -18.70 2.50
N LEU A 59 2.06 -17.38 2.63
CA LEU A 59 1.40 -16.61 3.70
C LEU A 59 -0.07 -16.30 3.40
N HIS A 60 -0.56 -16.64 2.20
CA HIS A 60 -1.95 -16.42 1.78
C HIS A 60 -2.38 -14.94 1.85
N PHE A 61 -1.46 -14.02 1.54
CA PHE A 61 -1.73 -12.58 1.52
C PHE A 61 -1.65 -12.01 0.12
N VAL A 62 -2.50 -11.01 -0.13
CA VAL A 62 -2.36 -10.09 -1.26
C VAL A 62 -1.69 -8.79 -0.78
N PRO A 63 -0.94 -8.07 -1.64
CA PRO A 63 -0.71 -8.34 -3.05
C PRO A 63 0.38 -9.37 -3.35
N VAL A 64 0.33 -9.92 -4.56
CA VAL A 64 1.45 -10.61 -5.21
C VAL A 64 1.63 -10.04 -6.61
N LEU A 65 2.86 -9.69 -6.98
CA LEU A 65 3.23 -9.25 -8.32
C LEU A 65 3.91 -10.42 -9.03
N ASP A 66 3.42 -10.78 -10.21
CA ASP A 66 4.05 -11.74 -11.12
C ASP A 66 4.54 -10.98 -12.35
N ASP A 67 5.87 -10.90 -12.51
CA ASP A 67 6.54 -10.24 -13.66
C ASP A 67 7.02 -11.26 -14.70
N GLY A 68 6.52 -12.50 -14.66
CA GLY A 68 6.90 -13.60 -15.56
C GLY A 68 8.27 -14.23 -15.25
N ASP A 69 9.27 -13.41 -14.94
CA ASP A 69 10.60 -13.87 -14.50
C ASP A 69 10.65 -14.18 -13.00
N VAL A 70 9.85 -13.43 -12.22
CA VAL A 70 9.85 -13.50 -10.76
C VAL A 70 8.46 -13.23 -10.21
N VAL A 71 8.13 -13.94 -9.13
CA VAL A 71 6.93 -13.70 -8.32
C VAL A 71 7.37 -13.06 -7.00
N VAL A 72 6.87 -11.85 -6.72
CA VAL A 72 7.21 -11.08 -5.52
C VAL A 72 5.93 -10.82 -4.72
N SER A 73 5.88 -11.31 -3.48
CA SER A 73 4.86 -10.95 -2.50
C SER A 73 5.40 -9.89 -1.52
N ASP A 74 4.51 -9.30 -0.71
CA ASP A 74 4.78 -8.18 0.21
C ASP A 74 4.89 -6.82 -0.50
N SER A 75 4.02 -5.88 -0.14
CA SER A 75 3.96 -4.57 -0.79
C SER A 75 5.27 -3.77 -0.69
N TYR A 76 6.06 -3.95 0.36
CA TYR A 76 7.35 -3.27 0.53
C TYR A 76 8.41 -3.87 -0.40
N ALA A 77 8.52 -5.19 -0.45
CA ALA A 77 9.43 -5.87 -1.38
C ALA A 77 9.06 -5.60 -2.84
N ILE A 78 7.77 -5.63 -3.18
CA ILE A 78 7.26 -5.32 -4.52
C ILE A 78 7.69 -3.91 -4.96
N LEU A 79 7.51 -2.90 -4.11
CA LEU A 79 7.87 -1.53 -4.49
C LEU A 79 9.38 -1.33 -4.66
N LEU A 80 10.21 -2.01 -3.85
CA LEU A 80 11.67 -1.99 -4.06
C LEU A 80 12.06 -2.70 -5.37
N TYR A 81 11.41 -3.83 -5.69
CA TYR A 81 11.61 -4.50 -6.97
C TYR A 81 11.25 -3.60 -8.16
N LEU A 82 10.10 -2.94 -8.10
CA LEU A 82 9.66 -2.01 -9.15
C LEU A 82 10.59 -0.81 -9.30
N GLU A 83 11.20 -0.34 -8.21
CA GLU A 83 12.16 0.77 -8.25
C GLU A 83 13.43 0.41 -9.02
N GLU A 84 13.98 -0.78 -8.79
CA GLU A 84 15.17 -1.28 -9.48
C GLU A 84 14.88 -1.67 -10.94
N LYS A 85 13.76 -2.36 -11.18
CA LYS A 85 13.40 -2.89 -12.53
C LYS A 85 12.91 -1.79 -13.48
N TYR A 86 12.20 -0.79 -12.99
CA TYR A 86 11.58 0.28 -13.79
C TYR A 86 12.00 1.68 -13.29
N PRO A 87 13.27 2.09 -13.49
CA PRO A 87 13.82 3.31 -12.88
C PRO A 87 13.39 4.64 -13.55
N GLN A 88 12.56 4.60 -14.60
CA GLN A 88 12.23 5.79 -15.41
C GLN A 88 11.48 6.87 -14.62
N ILE A 89 10.59 6.47 -13.71
CA ILE A 89 9.90 7.36 -12.77
C ILE A 89 10.25 6.84 -11.37
N ALA A 90 11.16 7.51 -10.68
CA ALA A 90 11.65 7.07 -9.37
C ALA A 90 10.60 7.24 -8.28
N LEU A 91 10.48 6.24 -7.40
CA LEU A 91 9.72 6.29 -6.15
C LEU A 91 10.63 6.46 -4.93
N LEU A 92 11.94 6.57 -5.11
CA LEU A 92 12.85 7.00 -4.07
C LEU A 92 13.68 8.20 -4.53
N PRO A 93 13.88 9.21 -3.65
CA PRO A 93 14.74 10.35 -3.98
C PRO A 93 16.20 9.91 -4.10
N ALA A 94 16.96 10.62 -4.93
CA ALA A 94 18.40 10.38 -5.08
C ALA A 94 19.20 10.74 -3.81
N ASP A 95 18.76 11.77 -3.08
CA ASP A 95 19.37 12.19 -1.83
C ASP A 95 19.30 11.07 -0.77
N PRO A 96 20.43 10.65 -0.17
CA PRO A 96 20.45 9.52 0.75
C PRO A 96 19.66 9.77 2.04
N GLN A 97 19.56 11.00 2.52
CA GLN A 97 18.83 11.32 3.76
C GLN A 97 17.33 11.25 3.53
N LEU A 98 16.84 11.83 2.43
CA LEU A 98 15.44 11.74 2.03
C LEU A 98 15.07 10.31 1.63
N LYS A 99 16.00 9.54 1.05
CA LYS A 99 15.78 8.11 0.76
C LYS A 99 15.59 7.33 2.05
N ALA A 100 16.46 7.54 3.04
CA ALA A 100 16.33 6.91 4.35
C ALA A 100 15.00 7.27 5.03
N LEU A 101 14.58 8.54 4.97
CA LEU A 101 13.28 8.99 5.48
C LEU A 101 12.13 8.23 4.80
N ASN A 102 12.16 8.10 3.47
CA ASN A 102 11.12 7.40 2.71
C ASN A 102 10.98 5.93 3.12
N LEU A 103 12.12 5.23 3.20
CA LEU A 103 12.16 3.84 3.62
C LEU A 103 11.70 3.69 5.08
N GLN A 104 12.05 4.63 5.97
CA GLN A 104 11.62 4.61 7.36
C GLN A 104 10.10 4.79 7.50
N VAL A 105 9.50 5.73 6.76
CA VAL A 105 8.05 5.94 6.75
C VAL A 105 7.32 4.70 6.24
N ALA A 106 7.76 4.14 5.10
CA ALA A 106 7.18 2.93 4.54
C ALA A 106 7.34 1.73 5.49
N SER A 107 8.49 1.62 6.16
CA SER A 107 8.77 0.59 7.16
C SER A 107 7.84 0.71 8.38
N ILE A 108 7.62 1.92 8.92
CA ILE A 108 6.67 2.14 10.03
C ILE A 108 5.28 1.68 9.63
N VAL A 109 4.81 2.06 8.45
CA VAL A 109 3.48 1.67 7.96
C VAL A 109 3.37 0.15 7.79
N THR A 110 4.39 -0.50 7.21
CA THR A 110 4.34 -1.93 6.87
C THR A 110 4.61 -2.87 8.04
N SER A 111 5.40 -2.44 9.04
CA SER A 111 5.79 -3.30 10.18
C SER A 111 5.03 -2.98 11.46
N SER A 112 4.70 -1.71 11.69
CA SER A 112 4.25 -1.21 12.99
C SER A 112 2.81 -0.70 12.99
N ILE A 113 2.16 -0.64 11.82
CA ILE A 113 0.76 -0.22 11.69
C ILE A 113 -0.06 -1.31 11.02
N GLN A 114 0.18 -1.58 9.72
CA GLN A 114 -0.71 -2.42 8.91
C GLN A 114 -0.92 -3.83 9.45
N PRO A 115 0.13 -4.56 9.90
CA PRO A 115 -0.06 -5.91 10.41
C PRO A 115 -0.93 -5.98 11.67
N LEU A 116 -0.97 -4.89 12.46
CA LEU A 116 -1.70 -4.85 13.73
C LEU A 116 -3.20 -4.58 13.53
N HIS A 117 -3.63 -4.22 12.32
CA HIS A 117 -5.04 -4.08 11.97
C HIS A 117 -5.46 -4.91 10.74
N MET A 118 -4.60 -5.86 10.33
CA MET A 118 -4.91 -6.79 9.25
C MET A 118 -6.14 -7.65 9.58
N LEU A 119 -6.88 -8.05 8.53
CA LEU A 119 -8.18 -8.71 8.69
C LEU A 119 -8.12 -10.00 9.50
N SER A 120 -7.14 -10.87 9.25
CA SER A 120 -6.96 -12.14 9.98
C SER A 120 -6.72 -11.91 11.48
N ASN A 121 -5.82 -10.97 11.82
CA ASN A 121 -5.51 -10.61 13.21
C ASN A 121 -6.73 -10.02 13.92
N LEU A 122 -7.48 -9.13 13.27
CA LEU A 122 -8.69 -8.57 13.86
C LEU A 122 -9.80 -9.61 14.00
N LYS A 123 -9.99 -10.52 13.04
CA LYS A 123 -10.93 -11.65 13.17
C LYS A 123 -10.58 -12.53 14.37
N TYR A 124 -9.30 -12.85 14.56
CA TYR A 124 -8.83 -13.61 15.71
C TYR A 124 -9.10 -12.87 17.02
N LEU A 125 -8.79 -11.57 17.10
CA LEU A 125 -9.04 -10.77 18.30
C LEU A 125 -10.54 -10.66 18.62
N VAL A 126 -11.40 -10.44 17.62
CA VAL A 126 -12.86 -10.43 17.82
C VAL A 126 -13.33 -11.72 18.48
N GLN A 127 -12.82 -12.87 18.05
CA GLN A 127 -13.17 -14.18 18.63
C GLN A 127 -12.68 -14.36 20.08
N LYS A 128 -11.59 -13.70 20.47
CA LYS A 128 -10.95 -13.89 21.78
C LYS A 128 -11.38 -12.87 22.83
N VAL A 129 -11.52 -11.62 22.43
CA VAL A 129 -11.74 -10.48 23.34
C VAL A 129 -12.96 -9.65 22.99
N GLY A 130 -13.62 -9.92 21.87
CA GLY A 130 -14.79 -9.18 21.41
C GLY A 130 -14.46 -8.05 20.43
N PRO A 131 -15.49 -7.51 19.74
CA PRO A 131 -15.31 -6.52 18.68
C PRO A 131 -14.86 -5.14 19.18
N GLN A 132 -15.23 -4.75 20.40
CA GLN A 132 -14.85 -3.44 20.95
C GLN A 132 -13.36 -3.39 21.27
N GLU A 133 -12.86 -4.42 21.95
CA GLU A 133 -11.45 -4.58 22.33
C GLU A 133 -10.57 -4.76 21.08
N SER A 134 -11.05 -5.50 20.08
CA SER A 134 -10.36 -5.63 18.79
C SER A 134 -10.25 -4.28 18.05
N LEU A 135 -11.32 -3.48 18.06
CA LEU A 135 -11.30 -2.13 17.47
C LEU A 135 -10.33 -1.21 18.23
N LEU A 136 -10.38 -1.21 19.56
CA LEU A 136 -9.48 -0.40 20.39
C LEU A 136 -8.01 -0.78 20.18
N PHE A 137 -7.72 -2.07 20.03
CA PHE A 137 -6.38 -2.54 19.68
C PHE A 137 -5.92 -1.98 18.33
N ALA A 138 -6.76 -2.05 17.30
CA ALA A 138 -6.44 -1.48 15.99
C ALA A 138 -6.19 0.04 16.09
N GLN A 139 -7.08 0.76 16.76
CA GLN A 139 -7.00 2.21 16.92
C GLN A 139 -5.72 2.63 17.64
N THR A 140 -5.42 2.00 18.78
CA THR A 140 -4.22 2.30 19.58
C THR A 140 -2.94 2.15 18.77
N ASN A 141 -2.83 1.08 17.97
CA ASN A 141 -1.64 0.83 17.17
C ASN A 141 -1.54 1.79 15.96
N VAL A 142 -2.67 2.14 15.33
CA VAL A 142 -2.70 3.16 14.28
C VAL A 142 -2.30 4.53 14.83
N GLU A 143 -2.87 4.96 15.95
CA GLU A 143 -2.54 6.24 16.58
C GLU A 143 -1.07 6.30 17.01
N LYS A 144 -0.51 5.20 17.56
CA LYS A 144 0.91 5.11 17.89
C LYS A 144 1.80 5.32 16.65
N GLY A 145 1.47 4.68 15.54
CA GLY A 145 2.18 4.85 14.28
C GLY A 145 2.05 6.25 13.71
N PHE A 146 0.85 6.83 13.73
CA PHE A 146 0.61 8.20 13.23
C PHE A 146 1.32 9.24 14.08
N ASN A 147 1.35 9.06 15.40
CA ASN A 147 2.17 9.89 16.30
C ASN A 147 3.66 9.86 15.93
N ALA A 148 4.19 8.69 15.54
CA ALA A 148 5.57 8.57 15.11
C ALA A 148 5.83 9.26 13.77
N LEU A 149 4.94 9.05 12.79
CA LEU A 149 5.05 9.66 11.45
C LEU A 149 4.91 11.19 11.51
N GLU A 150 3.94 11.71 12.26
CA GLU A 150 3.73 13.16 12.44
C GLU A 150 4.98 13.84 13.03
N LYS A 151 5.67 13.18 13.98
CA LYS A 151 6.93 13.67 14.56
C LYS A 151 8.11 13.52 13.61
N LEU A 152 8.18 12.41 12.87
CA LEU A 152 9.26 12.13 11.93
C LEU A 152 9.27 13.15 10.78
N LEU A 153 8.09 13.58 10.33
CA LEU A 153 7.91 14.52 9.23
C LEU A 153 7.87 16.00 9.66
N LYS A 154 8.25 16.31 10.92
CA LYS A 154 8.05 17.65 11.50
C LYS A 154 8.80 18.77 10.77
N ASP A 155 9.95 18.45 10.18
CA ASP A 155 10.85 19.42 9.54
C ASP A 155 10.62 19.49 8.01
N ILE A 156 9.68 18.69 7.49
CA ILE A 156 9.31 18.68 6.07
C ILE A 156 8.22 19.71 5.82
N ASN A 157 8.52 20.68 4.94
CA ASN A 157 7.62 21.78 4.59
C ASN A 157 7.10 21.70 3.15
N GLY A 158 7.52 20.69 2.36
CA GLY A 158 7.07 20.49 0.97
C GLY A 158 5.66 19.91 0.88
N LYS A 159 5.09 19.88 -0.34
CA LYS A 159 3.71 19.40 -0.62
C LYS A 159 3.44 17.97 -0.14
N TYR A 160 4.44 17.10 -0.21
CA TYR A 160 4.38 15.66 0.09
C TYR A 160 5.30 15.28 1.26
N ALA A 161 5.46 13.98 1.52
CA ALA A 161 6.17 13.46 2.69
C ALA A 161 7.67 13.75 2.73
N SER A 162 8.30 14.08 1.59
CA SER A 162 9.75 14.33 1.53
C SER A 162 10.13 15.51 0.63
N GLY A 163 9.20 16.39 0.32
CA GLY A 163 9.42 17.54 -0.57
C GLY A 163 8.20 17.80 -1.44
N ASP A 164 8.43 18.21 -2.69
CA ASP A 164 7.36 18.56 -3.64
C ASP A 164 7.09 17.48 -4.70
N GLU A 165 7.75 16.33 -4.57
CA GLU A 165 7.54 15.13 -5.40
C GLU A 165 6.96 13.97 -4.57
N VAL A 166 6.24 13.08 -5.24
CA VAL A 166 5.61 11.90 -4.62
C VAL A 166 6.60 10.76 -4.61
N TYR A 167 6.86 10.20 -3.42
CA TYR A 167 7.79 9.08 -3.25
C TYR A 167 7.18 7.95 -2.42
N MET A 168 7.97 6.92 -2.13
CA MET A 168 7.54 5.70 -1.45
C MET A 168 6.87 5.99 -0.08
N ALA A 169 7.30 7.00 0.66
CA ALA A 169 6.61 7.42 1.89
C ALA A 169 5.13 7.73 1.63
N ASP A 170 4.84 8.53 0.61
CA ASP A 170 3.50 8.93 0.23
C ASP A 170 2.65 7.73 -0.21
N VAL A 171 3.25 6.84 -1.02
CA VAL A 171 2.58 5.63 -1.52
C VAL A 171 2.16 4.70 -0.40
N PHE A 172 2.95 4.60 0.68
CA PHE A 172 2.59 3.81 1.86
C PHE A 172 1.58 4.52 2.76
N MET A 173 1.77 5.82 2.99
CA MET A 173 0.96 6.59 3.93
C MET A 173 -0.46 6.83 3.43
N ALA A 174 -0.67 7.21 2.16
CA ALA A 174 -2.00 7.64 1.72
C ALA A 174 -3.07 6.54 1.82
N PRO A 175 -2.85 5.29 1.34
CA PRO A 175 -3.79 4.19 1.57
C PRO A 175 -3.99 3.88 3.06
N GLN A 176 -2.94 4.01 3.88
CA GLN A 176 -3.04 3.76 5.33
C GLN A 176 -3.88 4.82 6.05
N ILE A 177 -3.75 6.10 5.67
CA ILE A 177 -4.58 7.19 6.20
C ILE A 177 -6.03 7.01 5.79
N ALA A 178 -6.30 6.72 4.51
CA ALA A 178 -7.65 6.46 4.01
C ALA A 178 -8.34 5.32 4.79
N VAL A 179 -7.66 4.18 4.96
CA VAL A 179 -8.20 3.05 5.74
C VAL A 179 -8.40 3.41 7.22
N ALA A 180 -7.48 4.17 7.83
CA ALA A 180 -7.61 4.63 9.21
C ALA A 180 -8.89 5.46 9.44
N MET A 181 -9.17 6.39 8.52
CA MET A 181 -10.37 7.23 8.57
C MET A 181 -11.65 6.41 8.31
N GLN A 182 -11.66 5.60 7.25
CA GLN A 182 -12.87 4.91 6.81
C GLN A 182 -13.26 3.76 7.74
N ARG A 183 -12.29 2.92 8.13
CA ARG A 183 -12.53 1.65 8.85
C ARG A 183 -12.45 1.81 10.37
N PHE A 184 -11.52 2.62 10.86
CA PHE A 184 -11.23 2.74 12.29
C PHE A 184 -11.65 4.06 12.92
N LYS A 185 -12.18 4.98 12.10
CA LYS A 185 -12.69 6.29 12.55
C LYS A 185 -11.66 7.09 13.36
N ILE A 186 -10.38 6.98 12.96
CA ILE A 186 -9.30 7.73 13.60
C ILE A 186 -9.52 9.23 13.40
N ASP A 187 -9.42 9.98 14.50
CA ASP A 187 -9.48 11.43 14.48
C ASP A 187 -8.18 12.00 13.91
N MET A 188 -8.23 12.41 12.66
CA MET A 188 -7.08 12.94 11.95
C MET A 188 -6.73 14.39 12.34
N SER A 189 -7.59 15.10 13.09
CA SER A 189 -7.28 16.46 13.55
C SER A 189 -6.04 16.52 14.46
N LYS A 190 -5.68 15.39 15.09
CA LYS A 190 -4.45 15.19 15.88
C LYS A 190 -3.17 15.19 15.03
N TYR A 191 -3.29 15.03 13.71
CA TYR A 191 -2.17 14.81 12.78
C TYR A 191 -2.23 15.81 11.60
N PRO A 192 -2.02 17.12 11.86
CA PRO A 192 -2.17 18.15 10.84
C PRO A 192 -1.22 17.99 9.65
N ARG A 193 0.01 17.47 9.84
CA ARG A 193 0.94 17.24 8.72
C ARG A 193 0.50 16.06 7.87
N LEU A 194 0.14 14.95 8.50
CA LEU A 194 -0.41 13.80 7.77
C LEU A 194 -1.68 14.17 7.01
N CYS A 195 -2.58 14.97 7.61
CA CYS A 195 -3.75 15.51 6.93
C CYS A 195 -3.36 16.29 5.66
N ARG A 196 -2.49 17.30 5.80
CA ARG A 196 -2.08 18.14 4.67
C ARG A 196 -1.47 17.33 3.52
N ILE A 197 -0.60 16.37 3.85
CA ILE A 197 0.01 15.47 2.86
C ILE A 197 -1.06 14.63 2.18
N PHE A 198 -1.96 14.02 2.95
CA PHE A 198 -3.04 13.20 2.43
C PHE A 198 -4.00 13.98 1.52
N GLU A 199 -4.36 15.22 1.89
CA GLU A 199 -5.18 16.10 1.05
C GLU A 199 -4.52 16.38 -0.31
N SER A 200 -3.20 16.50 -0.34
CA SER A 200 -2.44 16.69 -1.58
C SER A 200 -2.39 15.42 -2.43
N LEU A 201 -2.29 14.25 -1.79
CA LEU A 201 -2.20 12.95 -2.46
C LEU A 201 -3.56 12.47 -2.99
N LYS A 202 -4.64 12.67 -2.24
CA LYS A 202 -5.98 12.20 -2.65
C LYS A 202 -6.54 12.92 -3.88
N ALA A 203 -5.94 14.05 -4.25
CA ALA A 203 -6.28 14.79 -5.46
C ALA A 203 -5.58 14.27 -6.72
N LEU A 204 -4.60 13.37 -6.59
CA LEU A 204 -3.87 12.81 -7.72
C LEU A 204 -4.74 11.80 -8.49
N PRO A 205 -4.81 11.90 -9.84
CA PRO A 205 -5.49 10.90 -10.66
C PRO A 205 -5.00 9.47 -10.39
N GLU A 206 -3.69 9.29 -10.23
CA GLU A 206 -3.06 7.99 -10.00
C GLU A 206 -3.52 7.36 -8.68
N PHE A 207 -3.76 8.18 -7.65
CA PHE A 207 -4.30 7.74 -6.37
C PHE A 207 -5.79 7.38 -6.47
N LEU A 208 -6.57 8.22 -7.15
CA LEU A 208 -7.99 8.00 -7.37
C LEU A 208 -8.24 6.72 -8.17
N ASP A 209 -7.49 6.50 -9.25
CA ASP A 209 -7.62 5.30 -10.09
C ASP A 209 -7.17 4.03 -9.38
N ALA A 210 -6.30 4.15 -8.37
CA ALA A 210 -5.90 3.05 -7.51
C ALA A 210 -6.89 2.78 -6.35
N SER A 211 -7.88 3.67 -6.14
CA SER A 211 -8.78 3.61 -4.97
C SER A 211 -9.66 2.37 -4.99
N PRO A 212 -10.03 1.82 -3.82
CA PRO A 212 -10.83 0.59 -3.75
C PRO A 212 -12.06 0.62 -4.63
N GLU A 213 -12.79 1.74 -4.65
CA GLU A 213 -14.08 1.90 -5.32
C GLU A 213 -13.97 1.90 -6.86
N ARG A 214 -12.76 2.03 -7.41
CA ARG A 214 -12.51 2.02 -8.87
C ARG A 214 -11.90 0.72 -9.38
N GLN A 215 -11.83 -0.32 -8.56
CA GLN A 215 -11.22 -1.58 -8.96
C GLN A 215 -12.23 -2.53 -9.63
N PRO A 216 -11.78 -3.42 -10.55
CA PRO A 216 -12.69 -4.32 -11.27
C PRO A 216 -13.52 -5.26 -10.38
N ASP A 217 -13.03 -5.57 -9.18
CA ASP A 217 -13.69 -6.42 -8.17
C ASP A 217 -14.40 -5.60 -7.07
N ALA A 218 -14.53 -4.29 -7.23
CA ALA A 218 -15.31 -3.46 -6.32
C ALA A 218 -16.80 -3.84 -6.37
N VAL A 219 -17.41 -3.96 -5.19
CA VAL A 219 -18.85 -4.24 -5.08
C VAL A 219 -19.57 -2.89 -4.99
N HIS A 220 -20.41 -2.59 -5.98
CA HIS A 220 -21.29 -1.43 -6.02
C HIS A 220 -22.68 -1.77 -5.49
#